data_AF-A4A4N2-F1
#
_entry.id   AF-A4A4N2-F1
#
_cell.length_a   1.000
_cell.length_b   1.000
_cell.length_c   1.000
_cell.angle_alpha   90.00
_cell.angle_beta   90.00
_cell.angle_gamma   90.00
#
_symmetry.space_group_name_H-M   'P 1'
#
loop_
_entity.id
_entity.type
_entity.pdbx_description
1 polymer ?
#
loop_
_entity_poly.entity_id
_entity_poly.type
_entity_poly.pdbx_seq_one_letter_code
_entity_poly.pdbx_strand_id
1 'polypeptide(L)'
;MSVLGVWLSNRSTLRHLKYQLSHEREAKERELARERYEELYVLVEHWLNGLAGVYLNLNLVMQEKIDYNSHLEHVIENAGANEHDFQRLEMIVNIHGLPVKPEYDSVIEARTLLNAISAQHKRQFKAGNTGGSKYYGPFVAAQETIEQRGQVLLKAIASAARRA
;
A
#
# COMPACT_ATOMS: atom_id res chain seq x y z
N MET A 1 -10.08 -61.31 -20.28
CA MET A 1 -9.87 -60.73 -18.93
C MET A 1 -9.03 -59.43 -18.91
N SER A 2 -8.13 -59.18 -19.87
CA SER A 2 -7.18 -58.04 -19.78
C SER A 2 -7.74 -56.63 -20.06
N VAL A 3 -8.86 -56.49 -20.78
CA VAL A 3 -9.39 -55.16 -21.18
C VAL A 3 -9.95 -54.36 -19.99
N LEU A 4 -10.58 -55.05 -19.03
CA LEU A 4 -11.11 -54.43 -17.81
C LEU A 4 -10.00 -53.91 -16.89
N GLY A 5 -8.88 -54.64 -16.79
CA GLY A 5 -7.72 -54.24 -15.99
C GLY A 5 -7.02 -52.99 -16.56
N VAL A 6 -6.88 -52.89 -17.88
CA VAL A 6 -6.31 -51.71 -18.54
C VAL A 6 -7.23 -50.50 -18.38
N TRP A 7 -8.55 -50.67 -18.50
CA TRP A 7 -9.51 -49.59 -18.32
C TRP A 7 -9.55 -49.07 -16.87
N LEU A 8 -9.55 -49.96 -15.87
CA LEU A 8 -9.47 -49.62 -14.46
C LEU A 8 -8.15 -48.91 -14.11
N SER A 9 -7.03 -49.41 -14.64
CA SER A 9 -5.71 -48.80 -14.48
C SER A 9 -5.68 -47.39 -15.07
N ASN A 10 -6.12 -47.21 -16.32
CA ASN A 10 -6.18 -45.88 -16.96
C ASN A 10 -7.07 -44.89 -16.18
N ARG A 11 -8.21 -45.34 -15.66
CA ARG A 11 -9.09 -44.48 -14.85
C ARG A 11 -8.43 -44.06 -13.53
N SER A 12 -7.69 -44.97 -12.89
CA SER A 12 -6.93 -44.68 -11.67
C SER A 12 -5.79 -43.70 -11.95
N THR A 13 -5.02 -43.93 -13.01
CA THR A 13 -3.92 -43.04 -13.45
C THR A 13 -4.43 -41.64 -13.78
N LEU A 14 -5.55 -41.52 -14.51
CA LEU A 14 -6.16 -40.23 -14.80
C LEU A 14 -6.64 -39.49 -13.55
N ARG A 15 -7.16 -40.21 -12.54
CA ARG A 15 -7.52 -39.60 -11.26
C ARG A 15 -6.29 -39.10 -10.52
N HIS A 16 -5.25 -39.92 -10.41
CA HIS A 16 -4.01 -39.54 -9.74
C HIS A 16 -3.35 -38.32 -10.41
N LEU A 17 -3.29 -38.32 -11.75
CA LEU A 17 -2.76 -37.18 -12.51
C LEU A 17 -3.57 -35.90 -12.28
N LYS A 18 -4.91 -35.99 -12.23
CA LYS A 18 -5.76 -34.84 -11.91
C LYS A 18 -5.50 -34.30 -10.50
N TYR A 19 -5.33 -35.18 -9.52
CA TYR A 19 -5.00 -34.78 -8.15
C TYR A 19 -3.61 -34.12 -8.06
N GLN A 20 -2.63 -34.64 -8.77
CA GLN A 20 -1.30 -34.03 -8.85
C GLN A 20 -1.38 -32.64 -9.48
N LEU A 21 -2.05 -32.51 -10.63
CA LEU A 21 -2.23 -31.23 -11.31
C LEU A 21 -2.99 -30.20 -10.46
N SER A 22 -4.03 -30.62 -9.73
CA SER A 22 -4.75 -29.71 -8.83
C SER A 22 -3.86 -29.25 -7.67
N HIS A 23 -3.07 -30.16 -7.08
CA HIS A 23 -2.17 -29.82 -6.00
C HIS A 23 -1.03 -28.90 -6.46
N GLU A 24 -0.44 -29.17 -7.63
CA GLU A 24 0.57 -28.30 -8.24
C GLU A 24 0.01 -26.92 -8.54
N ARG A 25 -1.23 -26.84 -9.04
CA ARG A 25 -1.90 -25.57 -9.30
C ARG A 25 -2.12 -24.79 -8.01
N GLU A 26 -2.66 -25.43 -6.98
CA GLU A 26 -2.85 -24.79 -5.68
C GLU A 26 -1.53 -24.31 -5.07
N ALA A 27 -0.47 -25.12 -5.15
CA ALA A 27 0.85 -24.74 -4.65
C ALA A 27 1.40 -23.50 -5.37
N LYS A 28 1.27 -23.46 -6.71
CA LYS A 28 1.68 -22.30 -7.51
C LYS A 28 0.86 -21.05 -7.24
N GLU A 29 -0.46 -21.20 -7.06
CA GLU A 29 -1.34 -20.07 -6.73
C GLU A 29 -0.99 -19.48 -5.36
N ARG A 30 -0.65 -20.33 -4.38
CA ARG A 30 -0.19 -19.91 -3.05
C ARG A 30 1.16 -19.21 -3.07
N GLU A 31 2.12 -19.78 -3.82
CA GLU A 31 3.45 -19.19 -4.00
C GLU A 31 3.35 -17.80 -4.65
N LEU A 32 2.59 -17.69 -5.74
CA LEU A 32 2.34 -16.42 -6.41
C LEU A 32 1.66 -15.41 -5.48
N ALA A 33 0.66 -15.84 -4.70
CA ALA A 33 0.01 -14.96 -3.74
C ALA A 33 0.98 -14.44 -2.68
N ARG A 34 1.85 -15.30 -2.14
CA ARG A 34 2.89 -14.91 -1.19
C ARG A 34 3.84 -13.88 -1.77
N GLU A 35 4.38 -14.12 -2.97
CA GLU A 35 5.26 -13.18 -3.66
C GLU A 35 4.61 -11.80 -3.82
N ARG A 36 3.32 -11.77 -4.20
CA ARG A 36 2.59 -10.50 -4.37
C ARG A 36 2.36 -9.77 -3.06
N TYR A 37 2.15 -10.47 -1.95
CA TYR A 37 2.05 -9.84 -0.64
C TYR A 37 3.39 -9.33 -0.12
N GLU A 38 4.49 -10.04 -0.36
CA GLU A 38 5.84 -9.59 -0.01
C GLU A 38 6.21 -8.32 -0.80
N GLU A 39 5.93 -8.32 -2.10
CA GLU A 39 6.07 -7.15 -2.96
C GLU A 39 5.20 -5.98 -2.46
N LEU A 40 3.93 -6.24 -2.15
CA LEU A 40 3.02 -5.22 -1.62
C LEU A 40 3.53 -4.63 -0.30
N TYR A 41 4.09 -5.46 0.58
CA TYR A 41 4.65 -5.00 1.86
C TYR A 41 5.74 -3.95 1.63
N VAL A 42 6.71 -4.25 0.76
CA VAL A 42 7.82 -3.34 0.45
C VAL A 42 7.31 -2.04 -0.17
N LEU A 43 6.37 -2.14 -1.12
CA LEU A 43 5.79 -0.96 -1.77
C LEU A 43 5.04 -0.07 -0.77
N VAL A 44 4.26 -0.65 0.14
CA VAL A 44 3.54 0.10 1.17
C VAL A 44 4.51 0.75 2.15
N GLU A 45 5.56 0.05 2.59
CA GLU A 45 6.57 0.59 3.48
C GLU A 45 7.30 1.79 2.85
N HIS A 46 7.75 1.65 1.59
CA HIS A 46 8.38 2.74 0.85
C HIS A 46 7.43 3.92 0.69
N TRP A 47 6.18 3.66 0.33
CA TRP A 47 5.16 4.70 0.17
C TRP A 47 4.91 5.47 1.47
N LEU A 48 4.74 4.77 2.61
CA LEU A 48 4.54 5.40 3.92
C LEU A 48 5.76 6.25 4.33
N ASN A 49 6.97 5.75 4.11
CA ASN A 49 8.20 6.49 4.39
C ASN A 49 8.33 7.75 3.51
N GLY A 50 8.00 7.64 2.21
CA GLY A 50 8.00 8.76 1.29
C GLY A 50 6.99 9.84 1.69
N LEU A 51 5.78 9.44 2.10
CA LEU A 51 4.77 10.34 2.64
C LEU A 51 5.27 11.06 3.90
N ALA A 52 5.87 10.34 4.85
CA ALA A 52 6.40 10.92 6.08
C ALA A 52 7.44 12.02 5.78
N GLY A 53 8.34 11.80 4.82
CA GLY A 53 9.33 12.80 4.41
C GLY A 53 8.69 14.08 3.84
N VAL A 54 7.72 13.94 2.93
CA VAL A 54 7.01 15.09 2.34
C VAL A 54 6.26 15.89 3.41
N TYR A 55 5.57 15.18 4.31
CA TYR A 55 4.72 15.84 5.30
C TYR A 55 5.52 16.42 6.49
N LEU A 56 6.68 15.87 6.82
CA LEU A 56 7.59 16.45 7.80
C LEU A 56 8.09 17.83 7.36
N ASN A 57 8.41 18.01 6.08
CA ASN A 57 8.75 19.32 5.54
C ASN A 57 7.58 20.31 5.63
N LEU A 58 6.36 19.85 5.34
CA LEU A 58 5.18 20.71 5.46
C LEU A 58 4.89 21.13 6.91
N ASN A 59 5.20 20.28 7.90
CA ASN A 59 5.16 20.64 9.32
C ASN A 59 6.07 21.84 9.61
N LEU A 60 7.29 21.84 9.07
CA LEU A 60 8.25 22.92 9.27
C LEU A 60 7.73 24.24 8.69
N VAL A 61 7.05 24.21 7.54
CA VAL A 61 6.38 25.39 6.98
C VAL A 61 5.28 25.88 7.92
N MET A 62 4.44 24.99 8.43
CA MET A 62 3.34 25.37 9.34
C MET A 62 3.83 25.92 10.68
N GLN A 63 5.05 25.56 11.09
CA GLN A 63 5.76 26.09 12.25
C GLN A 63 6.58 27.35 11.94
N GLU A 64 6.53 27.87 10.71
CA GLU A 64 7.30 29.04 10.26
C GLU A 64 8.83 28.84 10.37
N LYS A 65 9.30 27.59 10.37
CA LYS A 65 10.72 27.24 10.44
C LYS A 65 11.42 27.25 9.09
N ILE A 66 10.66 26.99 8.02
CA ILE A 66 11.10 27.10 6.63
C ILE A 66 10.00 27.81 5.83
N ASP A 67 10.36 28.40 4.69
CA ASP A 67 9.37 28.98 3.79
C ASP A 67 8.72 27.93 2.88
N TYR A 68 7.58 28.29 2.30
CA TYR A 68 6.81 27.41 1.45
C TYR A 68 7.55 27.08 0.13
N ASN A 69 8.40 27.98 -0.39
CA ASN A 69 9.13 27.73 -1.63
C ASN A 69 10.23 26.69 -1.41
N SER A 70 10.96 26.74 -0.28
CA SER A 70 11.89 25.66 0.08
C SER A 70 11.20 24.30 0.20
N HIS A 71 9.98 24.25 0.73
CA HIS A 71 9.20 23.02 0.72
C HIS A 71 8.85 22.55 -0.70
N LEU A 72 8.49 23.46 -1.61
CA LEU A 72 8.19 23.11 -3.01
C LEU A 72 9.43 22.60 -3.75
N GLU A 73 10.59 23.21 -3.53
CA GLU A 73 11.88 22.75 -4.07
C GLU A 73 12.14 21.31 -3.64
N HIS A 74 12.03 21.02 -2.34
CA HIS A 74 12.16 19.65 -1.84
C HIS A 74 11.15 18.67 -2.42
N VAL A 75 9.90 19.09 -2.66
CA VAL A 75 8.89 18.23 -3.30
C VAL A 75 9.28 17.93 -4.75
N ILE A 76 9.79 18.93 -5.49
CA ILE A 76 10.21 18.77 -6.89
C ILE A 76 11.42 17.84 -6.99
N GLU A 77 12.43 18.02 -6.13
CA GLU A 77 13.62 17.15 -6.09
C GLU A 77 13.26 15.68 -5.85
N ASN A 78 12.19 15.42 -5.08
CA ASN A 78 11.79 14.07 -4.69
C ASN A 78 10.59 13.51 -5.49
N ALA A 79 10.08 14.22 -6.49
CA ALA A 79 8.86 13.87 -7.21
C ALA A 79 8.97 12.56 -8.03
N GLY A 80 10.15 12.27 -8.59
CA GLY A 80 10.35 11.15 -9.52
C GLY A 80 10.43 9.76 -8.89
N ALA A 81 10.67 9.67 -7.58
CA ALA A 81 10.92 8.36 -6.94
C ALA A 81 9.65 7.58 -6.58
N ASN A 82 8.49 8.24 -6.42
CA ASN A 82 7.33 7.64 -5.74
C ASN A 82 6.11 7.36 -6.64
N GLU A 83 6.07 7.89 -7.88
CA GLU A 83 4.87 7.80 -8.74
C GLU A 83 4.64 6.39 -9.30
N HIS A 84 5.71 5.71 -9.73
CA HIS A 84 5.62 4.36 -10.28
C HIS A 84 5.29 3.29 -9.23
N ASP A 85 5.74 3.50 -7.99
CA ASP A 85 5.51 2.55 -6.90
C ASP A 85 4.05 2.54 -6.44
N PHE A 86 3.37 3.68 -6.49
CA PHE A 86 1.98 3.79 -6.06
C PHE A 86 0.99 3.09 -7.00
N GLN A 87 1.16 3.22 -8.32
CA GLN A 87 0.29 2.54 -9.29
C GLN A 87 0.41 1.02 -9.18
N ARG A 88 1.63 0.52 -8.97
CA ARG A 88 1.91 -0.90 -8.81
C ARG A 88 1.31 -1.44 -7.51
N LEU A 89 1.42 -0.69 -6.41
CA LEU A 89 0.77 -0.98 -5.14
C LEU A 89 -0.75 -1.13 -5.33
N GLU A 90 -1.40 -0.13 -5.94
CA GLU A 90 -2.86 -0.13 -6.15
C GLU A 90 -3.31 -1.32 -7.00
N MET A 91 -2.55 -1.65 -8.05
CA MET A 91 -2.80 -2.83 -8.87
C MET A 91 -2.76 -4.12 -8.04
N ILE A 92 -1.73 -4.32 -7.21
CA ILE A 92 -1.60 -5.53 -6.40
C ILE A 92 -2.74 -5.63 -5.38
N VAL A 93 -3.13 -4.52 -4.74
CA VAL A 93 -4.28 -4.49 -3.82
C VAL A 93 -5.57 -4.89 -4.54
N ASN A 94 -5.78 -4.38 -5.76
CA ASN A 94 -7.00 -4.66 -6.51
C ASN A 94 -7.09 -6.10 -7.04
N ILE A 95 -5.95 -6.74 -7.36
CA ILE A 95 -5.92 -8.11 -7.89
C ILE A 95 -5.85 -9.15 -6.77
N HIS A 96 -4.99 -8.93 -5.77
CA HIS A 96 -4.65 -9.92 -4.74
C HIS A 96 -5.07 -9.49 -3.33
N GLY A 97 -5.32 -8.20 -3.10
CA GLY A 97 -5.43 -7.60 -1.77
C GLY A 97 -6.80 -7.66 -1.11
N LEU A 98 -7.74 -8.49 -1.58
CA LEU A 98 -9.07 -8.65 -0.95
C LEU A 98 -9.00 -8.79 0.59
N PRO A 99 -8.06 -9.58 1.16
CA PRO A 99 -7.91 -9.72 2.61
C PRO A 99 -7.32 -8.50 3.35
N VAL A 100 -6.71 -7.55 2.66
CA VAL A 100 -6.03 -6.36 3.24
C VAL A 100 -6.65 -5.04 2.79
N LYS A 101 -7.67 -5.12 1.93
CA LYS A 101 -8.36 -3.97 1.35
C LYS A 101 -8.99 -3.05 2.41
N PRO A 102 -9.65 -3.55 3.47
CA PRO A 102 -10.21 -2.68 4.51
C PRO A 102 -9.14 -1.81 5.19
N GLU A 103 -7.99 -2.39 5.50
CA GLU A 103 -6.86 -1.67 6.11
C GLU A 103 -6.25 -0.68 5.11
N TYR A 104 -6.14 -1.06 3.83
CA TYR A 104 -5.66 -0.17 2.78
C TYR A 104 -6.58 1.06 2.61
N ASP A 105 -7.88 0.82 2.47
CA ASP A 105 -8.88 1.89 2.30
C ASP A 105 -8.87 2.84 3.52
N SER A 106 -8.69 2.29 4.73
CA SER A 106 -8.52 3.08 5.96
C SER A 106 -7.30 4.01 5.90
N VAL A 107 -6.15 3.57 5.35
CA VAL A 107 -4.99 4.45 5.15
C VAL A 107 -5.30 5.56 4.13
N ILE A 108 -5.97 5.21 3.03
CA ILE A 108 -6.36 6.16 1.97
C ILE A 108 -7.32 7.24 2.50
N GLU A 109 -8.28 6.88 3.34
CA GLU A 109 -9.17 7.83 4.01
C GLU A 109 -8.40 8.82 4.89
N ALA A 110 -7.47 8.33 5.71
CA ALA A 110 -6.65 9.18 6.58
C ALA A 110 -5.76 10.12 5.76
N ARG A 111 -5.16 9.61 4.68
CA ARG A 111 -4.41 10.43 3.71
C ARG A 111 -5.28 11.51 3.07
N THR A 112 -6.53 11.19 2.76
CA THR A 112 -7.48 12.15 2.17
C THR A 112 -7.76 13.32 3.11
N LEU A 113 -7.94 13.05 4.41
CA LEU A 113 -8.10 14.08 5.44
C LEU A 113 -6.85 14.96 5.55
N LEU A 114 -5.66 14.36 5.61
CA LEU A 114 -4.40 15.10 5.66
C LEU A 114 -4.22 15.99 4.43
N ASN A 115 -4.49 15.46 3.24
CA ASN A 115 -4.42 16.22 1.98
C ASN A 115 -5.40 17.40 1.95
N ALA A 116 -6.58 17.26 2.56
CA ALA A 116 -7.53 18.36 2.67
C ALA A 116 -6.96 19.51 3.53
N ILE A 117 -6.26 19.20 4.62
CA ILE A 117 -5.58 20.18 5.47
C ILE A 117 -4.46 20.87 4.68
N SER A 118 -3.58 20.10 4.01
CA SER A 118 -2.53 20.64 3.14
C SER A 118 -3.09 21.57 2.06
N ALA A 119 -4.18 21.18 1.42
CA ALA A 119 -4.81 21.97 0.36
C ALA A 119 -5.41 23.28 0.90
N GLN A 120 -5.97 23.27 2.12
CA GLN A 120 -6.44 24.49 2.78
C GLN A 120 -5.29 25.43 3.13
N HIS A 121 -4.22 24.90 3.74
CA HIS A 121 -3.03 25.67 4.05
C HIS A 121 -2.41 26.31 2.80
N LYS A 122 -2.23 25.52 1.73
CA LYS A 122 -1.74 25.99 0.43
C LYS A 122 -2.60 27.12 -0.15
N ARG A 123 -3.93 27.04 -0.02
CA ARG A 123 -4.85 28.08 -0.49
C ARG A 123 -4.68 29.39 0.30
N GLN A 124 -4.49 29.31 1.61
CA GLN A 124 -4.26 30.50 2.43
C GLN A 124 -2.91 31.15 2.16
N PHE A 125 -1.86 30.34 2.01
CA PHE A 125 -0.55 30.82 1.60
C PHE A 125 -0.63 31.60 0.28
N LYS A 126 -1.32 31.05 -0.73
CA LYS A 126 -1.56 31.72 -2.02
C LYS A 126 -2.37 33.03 -1.90
N ALA A 127 -3.19 33.17 -0.87
CA ALA A 127 -3.95 34.39 -0.60
C ALA A 127 -3.13 35.43 0.18
N GLY A 128 -1.83 35.18 0.43
CA GLY A 128 -0.93 36.07 1.17
C GLY A 128 -0.96 35.88 2.68
N ASN A 129 -1.71 34.90 3.20
CA ASN A 129 -1.68 34.55 4.61
C ASN A 129 -0.67 33.43 4.86
N THR A 130 0.48 33.79 5.41
CA THR A 130 1.62 32.88 5.63
C THR A 130 1.55 32.13 6.96
N GLY A 131 0.62 32.48 7.86
CA GLY A 131 0.50 31.87 9.17
C GLY A 131 -0.06 30.45 9.12
N GLY A 132 0.76 29.46 9.42
CA GLY A 132 0.41 28.04 9.35
C GLY A 132 -0.02 27.39 10.67
N SER A 133 0.15 28.07 11.81
CA SER A 133 0.06 27.43 13.15
C SER A 133 -1.29 26.78 13.44
N LYS A 134 -2.39 27.33 12.92
CA LYS A 134 -3.73 26.74 13.09
C LYS A 134 -3.91 25.39 12.39
N TYR A 135 -3.10 25.11 11.37
CA TYR A 135 -3.12 23.84 10.65
C TYR A 135 -2.20 22.79 11.28
N TYR A 136 -1.17 23.23 12.02
CA TYR A 136 -0.16 22.34 12.56
C TYR A 136 -0.74 21.21 13.42
N GLY A 137 -1.53 21.54 14.46
CA GLY A 137 -2.12 20.54 15.34
C GLY A 137 -2.99 19.50 14.62
N PRO A 138 -4.01 19.93 13.84
CA PRO A 138 -4.82 19.01 13.04
C PRO A 138 -4.01 18.17 12.04
N PHE A 139 -2.96 18.76 11.47
CA PHE A 139 -2.12 18.09 10.48
C PHE A 139 -1.25 17.00 11.13
N VAL A 140 -0.63 17.27 12.28
CA VAL A 140 0.12 16.26 13.05
C VAL A 140 -0.79 15.11 13.49
N ALA A 141 -1.98 15.40 14.02
CA ALA A 141 -2.92 14.35 14.42
C ALA A 141 -3.34 13.46 13.23
N ALA A 142 -3.51 14.04 12.04
CA ALA A 142 -3.79 13.30 10.83
C ALA A 142 -2.58 12.48 10.35
N GLN A 143 -1.34 12.97 10.50
CA GLN A 143 -0.12 12.19 10.22
C GLN A 143 -0.01 10.97 11.14
N GLU A 144 -0.18 11.16 12.45
CA GLU A 144 -0.15 10.07 13.44
C GLU A 144 -1.21 9.01 13.10
N THR A 145 -2.39 9.44 12.65
CA THR A 145 -3.46 8.53 12.21
C THR A 145 -3.03 7.70 10.99
N ILE A 146 -2.36 8.31 10.01
CA ILE A 146 -1.82 7.58 8.83
C ILE A 146 -0.76 6.58 9.27
N GLU A 147 0.15 6.98 10.15
CA GLU A 147 1.22 6.09 10.64
C GLU A 147 0.63 4.87 11.37
N GLN A 148 -0.32 5.09 12.28
CA GLN A 148 -0.99 4.01 13.00
C GLN A 148 -1.73 3.06 12.05
N ARG A 149 -2.50 3.60 11.10
CA ARG A 149 -3.24 2.79 10.12
C ARG A 149 -2.28 2.07 9.16
N GLY A 150 -1.18 2.70 8.78
CA GLY A 150 -0.12 2.12 7.95
C GLY A 150 0.54 0.92 8.62
N GLN A 151 0.83 1.01 9.92
CA GLN A 151 1.34 -0.11 10.70
C GLN A 151 0.34 -1.28 10.79
N VAL A 152 -0.96 -0.98 10.89
CA VAL A 152 -2.00 -2.02 10.84
C VAL A 152 -2.04 -2.68 9.47
N LEU A 153 -1.98 -1.91 8.39
CA LEU A 153 -1.92 -2.42 7.01
C LEU A 153 -0.70 -3.34 6.80
N LEU A 154 0.50 -2.93 7.21
CA LEU A 154 1.71 -3.75 7.10
C LEU A 154 1.58 -5.09 7.84
N LYS A 155 0.98 -5.08 9.03
CA LYS A 155 0.68 -6.30 9.79
C LYS A 155 -0.34 -7.18 9.08
N ALA A 156 -1.38 -6.59 8.48
CA ALA A 156 -2.39 -7.33 7.71
C ALA A 156 -1.77 -8.00 6.48
N ILE A 157 -0.92 -7.30 5.74
CA ILE A 157 -0.16 -7.83 4.59
C ILE A 157 0.74 -8.98 5.02
N ALA A 158 1.53 -8.80 6.08
CA ALA A 158 2.40 -9.85 6.60
C ALA A 158 1.63 -11.08 7.11
N SER A 159 0.40 -10.88 7.61
CA SER A 159 -0.49 -11.97 8.00
C SER A 159 -1.11 -12.68 6.78
N ALA A 160 -1.45 -11.95 5.73
CA ALA A 160 -1.95 -12.50 4.48
C ALA A 160 -0.87 -13.33 3.77
N ALA A 161 0.37 -12.83 3.69
CA ALA A 161 1.52 -13.55 3.13
C ALA A 161 1.81 -14.88 3.85
N ARG A 162 1.65 -14.91 5.17
CA ARG A 162 1.83 -16.12 5.99
C ARG A 162 0.73 -17.17 5.79
N ARG A 163 -0.47 -16.74 5.38
CA ARG A 163 -1.64 -17.61 5.19
C ARG A 163 -1.82 -18.05 3.74
N ALA A 164 -1.17 -17.36 2.80
CA ALA A 164 -1.01 -17.78 1.41
C ALA A 164 -0.11 -19.03 1.36
#